data_AF-A0A838P203-F1
#
_entry.id   AF-A0A838P203-F1
#
_cell.length_a   1.000
_cell.length_b   1.000
_cell.length_c   1.000
_cell.angle_alpha   90.00
_cell.angle_beta   90.00
_cell.angle_gamma   90.00
#
_symmetry.space_group_name_H-M   'P 1'
#
loop_
_entity.id
_entity.type
_entity.pdbx_description
1 polymer ?
#
loop_
_entity_poly.entity_id
_entity_poly.type
_entity_poly.pdbx_seq_one_letter_code
_entity_poly.pdbx_strand_id
1 'polypeptide(L)'
;MRAKIVGDARKLLLFTMVPAAALAAGCADSSAPNQAPAAAIAATAQVQAKPGRGIDAEFTRLAKEIPGFGGMYYDKSGRLTVQVVKPQAGAAARSPDVVGRLRSVGGATVQRRLAQSGTAIVREAKYDYGQLQSWKGNLSKIFGVRGVVYTDTDEEQNRVRIGITPAASQRDVEQAVARAGVPRDAVVFSRISAIKRVQTLQDRLRPVPGGAQLVFPARSEGPGAFFLCTLGFNARLPGQSREFFVTASHCSDIQGGDQNTPYFQPTPFVRDRNSNRVAVEFKDPAYGNPGGLCYEGFRCRLSDALLARYFGSVESGFGKIARTTFGLQRIGSLIIDRNRP
;
A
#
# COMPACT_ATOMS: atom_id res chain seq x y z
N MET A 1 -5.14 38.08 74.80
CA MET A 1 -4.68 39.12 73.86
C MET A 1 -5.73 39.23 72.74
N ARG A 2 -6.84 39.97 72.89
CA ARG A 2 -7.04 41.39 72.52
C ARG A 2 -6.14 41.90 71.39
N ALA A 3 -6.68 42.09 70.18
CA ALA A 3 -7.06 43.41 69.65
C ALA A 3 -7.82 43.31 68.31
N LYS A 4 -9.00 43.95 68.28
CA LYS A 4 -9.77 44.42 67.12
C LYS A 4 -9.42 45.90 66.90
N ILE A 5 -9.38 46.38 65.65
CA ILE A 5 -9.64 47.77 65.20
C ILE A 5 -10.17 47.63 63.75
N VAL A 6 -11.45 47.78 63.37
CA VAL A 6 -12.41 48.91 63.34
C VAL A 6 -12.00 50.03 62.36
N GLY A 7 -12.68 50.14 61.21
CA GLY A 7 -13.55 51.28 60.85
C GLY A 7 -12.92 52.09 59.69
N ASP A 8 -13.61 52.81 58.80
CA ASP A 8 -14.98 53.30 58.81
C ASP A 8 -15.35 53.81 57.38
N ALA A 9 -16.63 54.10 57.21
CA ALA A 9 -17.35 54.26 55.97
C ALA A 9 -17.49 55.72 55.46
N ARG A 10 -17.92 55.80 54.19
CA ARG A 10 -18.81 56.81 53.57
C ARG A 10 -18.31 58.26 53.44
N LYS A 11 -18.27 58.75 52.19
CA LYS A 11 -18.98 59.97 51.79
C LYS A 11 -19.45 59.92 50.34
N LEU A 12 -20.72 60.26 50.19
CA LEU A 12 -21.55 60.35 48.99
C LEU A 12 -21.45 61.78 48.44
N LEU A 13 -21.31 61.97 47.12
CA LEU A 13 -21.70 63.22 46.45
C LEU A 13 -22.17 62.91 45.03
N LEU A 14 -23.47 63.16 44.79
CA LEU A 14 -24.12 63.28 43.49
C LEU A 14 -23.57 64.50 42.75
N PHE A 15 -23.43 64.45 41.42
CA PHE A 15 -23.93 65.51 40.51
C PHE A 15 -24.03 65.00 39.06
N THR A 16 -25.26 64.98 38.55
CA THR A 16 -25.74 65.27 37.18
C THR A 16 -25.22 64.49 35.94
N MET A 17 -26.18 63.77 35.32
CA MET A 17 -26.20 63.35 33.90
C MET A 17 -26.17 64.55 32.93
N VAL A 18 -25.54 64.37 31.75
CA VAL A 18 -26.11 64.50 30.38
C VAL A 18 -25.15 63.75 29.41
N PRO A 19 -25.65 63.08 28.35
CA PRO A 19 -24.98 61.94 27.70
C PRO A 19 -24.16 62.33 26.46
N ALA A 20 -23.17 61.50 26.11
CA ALA A 20 -22.51 61.56 24.81
C ALA A 20 -22.47 60.17 24.16
N ALA A 21 -22.73 60.19 22.87
CA ALA A 21 -23.15 59.10 22.00
C ALA A 21 -22.20 57.90 21.88
N ALA A 22 -22.84 56.80 21.48
CA ALA A 22 -22.31 55.48 21.20
C ALA A 22 -21.27 55.45 20.06
N LEU A 23 -20.36 54.48 20.16
CA LEU A 23 -19.91 53.59 19.08
C LEU A 23 -19.14 52.43 19.74
N ALA A 24 -19.88 51.42 20.19
CA ALA A 24 -19.32 50.14 20.59
C ALA A 24 -19.20 49.25 19.35
N ALA A 25 -18.02 49.17 18.76
CA ALA A 25 -17.69 48.14 17.78
C ALA A 25 -17.37 46.84 18.53
N GLY A 26 -18.43 46.16 19.00
CA GLY A 26 -18.35 44.78 19.45
C GLY A 26 -18.50 43.85 18.26
N CYS A 27 -17.40 43.24 17.80
CA CYS A 27 -17.47 42.06 16.94
C CYS A 27 -17.86 40.87 17.82
N ALA A 28 -19.14 40.51 17.79
CA ALA A 28 -19.62 39.24 18.32
C ALA A 28 -19.24 38.13 17.32
N ASP A 29 -18.32 37.25 17.72
CA ASP A 29 -18.06 35.99 17.02
C ASP A 29 -19.28 35.08 17.17
N SER A 30 -20.18 35.17 16.19
CA SER A 30 -21.30 34.24 16.03
C SER A 30 -20.77 32.96 15.39
N SER A 31 -20.44 31.96 16.20
CA SER A 31 -20.20 30.60 15.73
C SER A 31 -21.54 29.90 15.47
N ALA A 32 -22.13 30.19 14.31
CA ALA A 32 -23.16 29.32 13.74
C ALA A 32 -22.48 28.04 13.21
N PRO A 33 -22.99 26.84 13.53
CA PRO A 33 -22.50 25.62 12.90
C PRO A 33 -22.87 25.66 11.41
N ASN A 34 -21.87 25.50 10.53
CA ASN A 34 -22.07 25.34 9.10
C ASN A 34 -23.02 24.16 8.82
N GLN A 35 -24.31 24.45 8.67
CA GLN A 35 -25.26 23.55 8.05
C GLN A 35 -25.05 23.66 6.54
N ALA A 36 -24.36 22.67 5.97
CA ALA A 36 -24.39 22.45 4.53
C ALA A 36 -25.86 22.28 4.09
N PRO A 37 -26.30 22.86 2.96
CA PRO A 37 -27.67 22.73 2.50
C PRO A 37 -28.03 21.26 2.26
N ALA A 38 -29.04 20.78 2.97
CA ALA A 38 -29.60 19.43 2.92
C ALA A 38 -30.45 19.19 1.65
N ALA A 39 -29.94 19.61 0.49
CA ALA A 39 -30.60 19.46 -0.80
C ALA A 39 -29.61 19.00 -1.87
N ALA A 40 -28.96 17.85 -1.65
CA ALA A 40 -28.24 17.09 -2.67
C ALA A 40 -28.03 15.63 -2.24
N ILE A 41 -29.07 14.95 -1.77
CA ILE A 41 -29.03 13.49 -1.52
C ILE A 41 -30.18 12.82 -2.27
N ALA A 42 -30.22 13.04 -3.57
CA ALA A 42 -31.01 12.25 -4.51
C ALA A 42 -30.29 12.19 -5.87
N ALA A 43 -29.00 11.88 -5.84
CA ALA A 43 -28.31 11.34 -7.00
C ALA A 43 -28.02 9.88 -6.66
N THR A 44 -28.82 8.98 -7.24
CA THR A 44 -28.44 7.58 -7.43
C THR A 44 -27.11 7.57 -8.18
N ALA A 45 -26.02 7.63 -7.43
CA ALA A 45 -24.69 7.34 -7.94
C ALA A 45 -24.73 5.86 -8.32
N GLN A 46 -25.10 5.58 -9.57
CA GLN A 46 -24.65 4.38 -10.23
C GLN A 46 -23.14 4.38 -10.04
N VAL A 47 -22.65 3.49 -9.19
CA VAL A 47 -21.23 3.19 -9.07
C VAL A 47 -20.83 2.68 -10.45
N GLN A 48 -20.40 3.59 -11.33
CA GLN A 48 -19.72 3.23 -12.55
C GLN A 48 -18.49 2.47 -12.08
N ALA A 49 -18.51 1.15 -12.29
CA ALA A 49 -17.38 0.29 -12.01
C ALA A 49 -16.18 0.94 -12.68
N LYS A 50 -15.20 1.39 -11.88
CA LYS A 50 -13.93 1.89 -12.39
C LYS A 50 -13.45 0.88 -13.44
N PRO A 51 -13.08 1.31 -14.66
CA PRO A 51 -12.53 0.39 -15.63
C PRO A 51 -11.39 -0.37 -14.95
N GLY A 52 -11.48 -1.70 -14.99
CA GLY A 52 -10.52 -2.54 -14.30
C GLY A 52 -9.09 -2.13 -14.68
N ARG A 53 -8.16 -2.24 -13.75
CA ARG A 53 -6.74 -2.02 -14.02
C ARG A 53 -6.05 -3.37 -14.18
N GLY A 54 -5.10 -3.45 -15.11
CA GLY A 54 -4.32 -4.66 -15.35
C GLY A 54 -4.75 -5.43 -16.60
N ILE A 55 -4.11 -6.59 -16.79
CA ILE A 55 -4.26 -7.41 -18.00
C ILE A 55 -5.70 -7.93 -18.17
N ASP A 56 -6.36 -8.31 -17.07
CA ASP A 56 -7.73 -8.81 -17.09
C ASP A 56 -8.71 -7.82 -17.71
N ALA A 57 -8.55 -6.52 -17.41
CA ALA A 57 -9.41 -5.49 -17.93
C ALA A 57 -9.12 -5.17 -19.41
N GLU A 58 -7.85 -5.24 -19.79
CA GLU A 58 -7.43 -5.13 -21.19
C GLU A 58 -8.01 -6.29 -22.02
N PHE A 59 -7.93 -7.51 -21.52
CA PHE A 59 -8.50 -8.68 -22.19
C PHE A 59 -10.03 -8.65 -22.21
N THR A 60 -10.70 -8.19 -21.14
CA THR A 60 -12.15 -7.97 -21.15
C THR A 60 -12.55 -6.93 -22.20
N ARG A 61 -11.76 -5.87 -22.39
CA ARG A 61 -11.99 -4.89 -23.47
C ARG A 61 -11.82 -5.55 -24.84
N LEU A 62 -10.70 -6.26 -25.04
CA LEU A 62 -10.42 -6.94 -26.30
C LEU A 62 -11.48 -7.99 -26.67
N ALA A 63 -12.04 -8.70 -25.69
CA ALA A 63 -13.13 -9.65 -25.91
C ALA A 63 -14.39 -9.00 -26.50
N LYS A 64 -14.62 -7.70 -26.25
CA LYS A 64 -15.74 -6.94 -26.84
C LYS A 64 -15.45 -6.48 -28.26
N GLU A 65 -14.18 -6.27 -28.60
CA GLU A 65 -13.74 -5.72 -29.89
C GLU A 65 -13.32 -6.80 -30.90
N ILE A 66 -12.92 -7.97 -30.39
CA ILE A 66 -12.43 -9.11 -31.15
C ILE A 66 -13.32 -10.32 -30.83
N PRO A 67 -14.36 -10.57 -31.65
CA PRO A 67 -15.24 -11.73 -31.46
C PRO A 67 -14.46 -13.03 -31.36
N GLY A 68 -14.80 -13.83 -30.34
CA GLY A 68 -14.15 -15.12 -30.06
C GLY A 68 -12.81 -15.03 -29.35
N PHE A 69 -12.28 -13.84 -29.02
CA PHE A 69 -11.01 -13.73 -28.28
C PHE A 69 -11.09 -14.43 -26.91
N GLY A 70 -10.25 -15.43 -26.70
CA GLY A 70 -10.19 -16.29 -25.51
C GLY A 70 -9.01 -16.02 -24.57
N GLY A 71 -8.20 -14.98 -24.85
CA GLY A 71 -7.01 -14.62 -24.07
C GLY A 71 -5.69 -14.81 -24.82
N MET A 72 -4.57 -14.42 -24.20
CA MET A 72 -3.22 -14.64 -24.74
C MET A 72 -2.18 -14.93 -23.66
N TYR A 73 -1.24 -15.80 -23.97
CA TYR A 73 -0.20 -16.29 -23.06
C TYR A 73 1.09 -16.60 -23.83
N TYR A 74 2.21 -16.75 -23.11
CA TYR A 74 3.44 -17.28 -23.70
C TYR A 74 3.48 -18.80 -23.51
N ASP A 75 3.71 -19.54 -24.59
CA ASP A 75 3.91 -20.99 -24.49
C ASP A 75 5.27 -21.32 -23.83
N LYS A 76 5.50 -22.61 -23.56
CA LYS A 76 6.75 -23.10 -22.96
C LYS A 76 8.00 -22.79 -23.79
N SER A 77 7.85 -22.46 -25.07
CA SER A 77 8.93 -22.07 -25.98
C SER A 77 9.08 -20.55 -26.07
N GLY A 78 8.36 -19.78 -25.25
CA GLY A 78 8.41 -18.31 -25.23
C GLY A 78 7.65 -17.65 -26.39
N ARG A 79 6.80 -18.37 -27.12
CA ARG A 79 6.02 -17.79 -28.24
C ARG A 79 4.67 -17.31 -27.74
N LEU A 80 4.26 -16.12 -28.17
CA LEU A 80 2.93 -15.59 -27.87
C LEU A 80 1.88 -16.45 -28.57
N THR A 81 0.96 -17.01 -27.79
CA THR A 81 -0.19 -17.76 -28.25
C THR A 81 -1.47 -16.98 -27.91
N VAL A 82 -2.38 -16.91 -28.87
CA VAL A 82 -3.68 -16.25 -28.77
C VAL A 82 -4.77 -17.30 -28.92
N GLN A 83 -5.66 -17.37 -27.95
CA GLN A 83 -6.81 -18.27 -27.97
C GLN A 83 -7.99 -17.61 -28.69
N VAL A 84 -8.65 -18.33 -29.59
CA VAL A 84 -9.79 -17.83 -30.36
C VAL A 84 -10.85 -18.92 -30.54
N VAL A 85 -12.10 -18.63 -30.20
CA VAL A 85 -13.25 -19.50 -30.50
C VAL A 85 -13.54 -19.47 -31.99
N LYS A 86 -13.66 -20.64 -32.63
CA LYS A 86 -14.02 -20.71 -34.05
C LYS A 86 -15.45 -20.16 -34.27
N PRO A 87 -15.69 -19.39 -35.34
CA PRO A 87 -17.05 -19.07 -35.76
C PRO A 87 -17.81 -20.37 -36.06
N GLN A 88 -19.08 -20.46 -35.65
CA GLN A 88 -19.93 -21.59 -36.02
C GLN A 88 -20.08 -21.67 -37.56
N ALA A 89 -20.10 -22.89 -38.09
CA ALA A 89 -20.22 -23.15 -39.52
C ALA A 89 -21.49 -22.46 -40.09
N GLY A 90 -21.30 -21.50 -41.00
CA GLY A 90 -22.39 -20.72 -41.60
C GLY A 90 -22.16 -19.20 -41.56
N ALA A 91 -21.35 -18.70 -40.62
CA ALA A 91 -20.77 -17.36 -40.71
C ALA A 91 -19.58 -17.43 -41.67
N ALA A 92 -19.53 -16.57 -42.69
CA ALA A 92 -18.47 -16.55 -43.71
C ALA A 92 -17.09 -16.83 -43.09
N ALA A 93 -16.53 -18.00 -43.41
CA ALA A 93 -15.30 -18.52 -42.85
C ALA A 93 -14.09 -17.71 -43.31
N ARG A 94 -13.87 -16.57 -42.67
CA ARG A 94 -12.55 -15.96 -42.54
C ARG A 94 -12.31 -15.91 -41.05
N SER A 95 -11.32 -16.66 -40.55
CA SER A 95 -10.76 -16.31 -39.24
C SER A 95 -10.37 -14.84 -39.37
N PRO A 96 -11.00 -13.91 -38.63
CA PRO A 96 -10.57 -12.52 -38.66
C PRO A 96 -9.08 -12.53 -38.35
N ASP A 97 -8.29 -11.66 -38.99
CA ASP A 97 -6.90 -11.48 -38.60
C ASP A 97 -6.86 -10.96 -37.15
N VAL A 98 -6.93 -11.88 -36.19
CA VAL A 98 -6.98 -11.58 -34.75
C VAL A 98 -5.69 -10.93 -34.33
N VAL A 99 -4.56 -11.32 -34.93
CA VAL A 99 -3.26 -10.71 -34.64
C VAL A 99 -3.24 -9.27 -35.16
N GLY A 100 -3.75 -9.01 -36.37
CA GLY A 100 -3.92 -7.65 -36.90
C GLY A 100 -4.84 -6.79 -36.05
N ARG A 101 -5.97 -7.34 -35.58
CA ARG A 101 -6.85 -6.63 -34.64
C ARG A 101 -6.18 -6.35 -33.31
N LEU A 102 -5.43 -7.32 -32.75
CA LEU A 102 -4.66 -7.10 -31.53
C LEU A 102 -3.60 -6.00 -31.72
N ARG A 103 -2.99 -5.89 -32.91
CA ARG A 103 -2.11 -4.76 -33.25
C ARG A 103 -2.87 -3.44 -33.35
N SER A 104 -4.09 -3.42 -33.86
CA SER A 104 -4.87 -2.17 -34.00
C SER A 104 -5.48 -1.67 -32.69
N VAL A 105 -5.94 -2.58 -31.81
CA VAL A 105 -6.73 -2.21 -30.61
C VAL A 105 -6.11 -2.64 -29.27
N GLY A 106 -5.02 -3.40 -29.31
CA GLY A 106 -4.25 -3.77 -28.12
C GLY A 106 -3.67 -2.55 -27.42
N GLY A 107 -3.72 -2.53 -26.09
CA GLY A 107 -3.07 -1.49 -25.29
C GLY A 107 -1.57 -1.75 -25.15
N ALA A 108 -0.89 -0.92 -24.36
CA ALA A 108 0.57 -0.97 -24.20
C ALA A 108 1.10 -2.35 -23.79
N THR A 109 0.36 -3.11 -22.97
CA THR A 109 0.78 -4.45 -22.57
C THR A 109 0.76 -5.43 -23.74
N VAL A 110 -0.34 -5.44 -24.51
CA VAL A 110 -0.49 -6.32 -25.67
C VAL A 110 0.49 -5.95 -26.78
N GLN A 111 0.68 -4.65 -27.05
CA GLN A 111 1.66 -4.19 -28.04
C GLN A 111 3.08 -4.63 -27.69
N ARG A 112 3.47 -4.49 -26.42
CA ARG A 112 4.77 -4.99 -25.93
C ARG A 112 4.91 -6.49 -26.14
N ARG A 113 3.87 -7.28 -25.84
CA ARG A 113 3.91 -8.73 -26.01
C ARG A 113 4.07 -9.13 -27.48
N LEU A 114 3.34 -8.47 -28.37
CA LEU A 114 3.42 -8.69 -29.82
C LEU A 114 4.82 -8.34 -30.37
N ALA A 115 5.38 -7.21 -29.95
CA ALA A 115 6.72 -6.77 -30.35
C ALA A 115 7.81 -7.75 -29.89
N GLN A 116 7.68 -8.33 -28.69
CA GLN A 116 8.65 -9.27 -28.13
C GLN A 116 8.65 -10.64 -28.81
N SER A 117 7.49 -11.13 -29.28
CA SER A 117 7.42 -12.45 -29.92
C SER A 117 7.62 -12.42 -31.44
N GLY A 118 7.48 -11.26 -32.09
CA GLY A 118 7.53 -11.10 -33.55
C GLY A 118 6.31 -11.68 -34.26
N THR A 119 6.01 -12.96 -34.04
CA THR A 119 4.82 -13.68 -34.53
C THR A 119 4.00 -14.27 -33.39
N ALA A 120 2.68 -14.21 -33.52
CA ALA A 120 1.74 -14.81 -32.58
C ALA A 120 1.07 -16.04 -33.20
N ILE A 121 0.93 -17.10 -32.41
CA ILE A 121 0.28 -18.35 -32.83
C ILE A 121 -1.18 -18.27 -32.41
N VAL A 122 -2.10 -18.51 -33.35
CA VAL A 122 -3.52 -18.59 -33.04
C VAL A 122 -3.89 -20.04 -32.74
N ARG A 123 -4.54 -20.27 -31.60
CA ARG A 123 -5.08 -21.58 -31.19
C ARG A 123 -6.58 -21.51 -30.99
N GLU A 124 -7.22 -22.64 -31.21
CA GLU A 124 -8.65 -22.79 -30.98
C GLU A 124 -8.97 -22.86 -29.48
N ALA A 125 -9.96 -22.08 -29.07
CA ALA A 125 -10.53 -22.08 -27.73
C ALA A 125 -11.98 -22.56 -27.73
N LYS A 126 -12.40 -23.09 -26.58
CA LYS A 126 -13.78 -23.52 -26.34
C LYS A 126 -14.67 -22.37 -25.87
N TYR A 127 -14.10 -21.44 -25.10
CA TYR A 127 -14.79 -20.32 -24.50
C TYR A 127 -14.09 -19.01 -24.84
N ASP A 128 -14.85 -17.96 -25.05
CA ASP A 128 -14.29 -16.62 -25.16
C ASP A 128 -13.94 -16.06 -23.77
N TYR A 129 -13.10 -15.03 -23.76
CA TYR A 129 -12.59 -14.43 -22.52
C TYR A 129 -13.70 -13.73 -21.72
N GLY A 130 -14.76 -13.25 -22.39
CA GLY A 130 -15.93 -12.67 -21.75
C GLY A 130 -16.69 -13.70 -20.92
N GLN A 131 -16.89 -14.91 -21.45
CA GLN A 131 -17.47 -16.04 -20.74
C GLN A 131 -16.63 -16.42 -19.51
N LEU A 132 -15.31 -16.58 -19.70
CA LEU A 132 -14.39 -16.92 -18.60
C LEU A 132 -14.42 -15.88 -17.48
N GLN A 133 -14.43 -14.58 -17.82
CA GLN A 133 -14.52 -13.50 -16.83
C GLN A 133 -15.86 -13.45 -16.13
N SER A 134 -16.96 -13.69 -16.84
CA SER A 134 -18.29 -13.78 -16.23
C SER A 134 -18.33 -14.89 -15.18
N TRP A 135 -17.83 -16.09 -15.53
CA TRP A 135 -17.74 -17.20 -14.59
C TRP A 135 -16.80 -16.93 -13.41
N LYS A 136 -15.62 -16.33 -13.64
CA LYS A 136 -14.72 -15.89 -12.56
C LYS A 136 -15.45 -14.92 -11.61
N GLY A 137 -16.23 -13.98 -12.14
CA GLY A 137 -17.04 -13.04 -11.36
C GLY A 137 -18.13 -13.72 -10.52
N ASN A 138 -18.80 -14.73 -11.09
CA ASN A 138 -19.83 -15.51 -10.38
C ASN A 138 -19.26 -16.30 -9.19
N LEU A 139 -17.96 -16.64 -9.23
CA LEU A 139 -17.27 -17.37 -8.17
C LEU A 139 -16.82 -16.49 -7.00
N SER A 140 -17.22 -15.22 -6.91
CA SER A 140 -16.84 -14.32 -5.80
C SER A 140 -17.05 -14.92 -4.39
N LYS A 141 -18.11 -15.73 -4.19
CA LYS A 141 -18.42 -16.37 -2.90
C LYS A 141 -17.67 -17.67 -2.64
N ILE A 142 -16.89 -18.19 -3.60
CA ILE A 142 -16.21 -19.48 -3.46
C ILE A 142 -15.14 -19.48 -2.37
N PHE A 143 -14.61 -18.30 -2.02
CA PHE A 143 -13.66 -18.14 -0.91
C PHE A 143 -14.25 -18.47 0.47
N GLY A 144 -15.57 -18.63 0.58
CA GLY A 144 -16.21 -19.18 1.78
C GLY A 144 -16.04 -20.70 1.93
N VAL A 145 -15.63 -21.42 0.88
CA VAL A 145 -15.37 -22.86 0.95
C VAL A 145 -13.98 -23.10 1.53
N ARG A 146 -13.91 -23.91 2.60
CA ARG A 146 -12.67 -24.21 3.29
C ARG A 146 -11.63 -24.78 2.33
N GLY A 147 -10.46 -24.13 2.31
CA GLY A 147 -9.31 -24.58 1.54
C GLY A 147 -9.23 -24.06 0.11
N VAL A 148 -10.14 -23.18 -0.34
CA VAL A 148 -9.96 -22.41 -1.58
C VAL A 148 -8.98 -21.27 -1.35
N VAL A 149 -8.06 -21.05 -2.30
CA VAL A 149 -6.91 -20.13 -2.17
C VAL A 149 -6.98 -18.96 -3.14
N TYR A 150 -7.26 -19.23 -4.43
CA TYR A 150 -7.38 -18.19 -5.46
C TYR A 150 -8.31 -18.65 -6.59
N THR A 151 -8.79 -17.69 -7.38
CA THR A 151 -9.44 -17.93 -8.67
C THR A 151 -8.75 -17.09 -9.74
N ASP A 152 -8.56 -17.67 -10.93
CA ASP A 152 -8.01 -16.93 -12.05
C ASP A 152 -8.54 -17.44 -13.40
N THR A 153 -8.36 -16.64 -14.44
CA THR A 153 -8.56 -17.12 -15.81
C THR A 153 -7.26 -17.77 -16.27
N ASP A 154 -7.35 -19.00 -16.75
CA ASP A 154 -6.23 -19.72 -17.32
C ASP A 154 -6.34 -19.67 -18.84
N GLU A 155 -5.60 -18.76 -19.46
CA GLU A 155 -5.60 -18.61 -20.92
C GLU A 155 -4.91 -19.77 -21.64
N GLU A 156 -4.01 -20.51 -20.98
CA GLU A 156 -3.36 -21.68 -21.58
C GLU A 156 -4.37 -22.83 -21.74
N GLN A 157 -5.15 -23.10 -20.70
CA GLN A 157 -6.17 -24.15 -20.71
C GLN A 157 -7.53 -23.67 -21.21
N ASN A 158 -7.72 -22.35 -21.36
CA ASN A 158 -8.98 -21.70 -21.70
C ASN A 158 -10.10 -22.08 -20.71
N ARG A 159 -9.83 -21.95 -19.41
CA ARG A 159 -10.71 -22.34 -18.29
C ARG A 159 -10.57 -21.35 -17.13
N VAL A 160 -11.52 -21.38 -16.19
CA VAL A 160 -11.34 -20.72 -14.89
C VAL A 160 -10.60 -21.68 -13.96
N ARG A 161 -9.44 -21.26 -13.47
CA ARG A 161 -8.61 -22.01 -12.54
C ARG A 161 -8.97 -21.68 -11.10
N ILE A 162 -9.12 -22.70 -10.28
CA ILE A 162 -9.40 -22.57 -8.85
C ILE A 162 -8.29 -23.28 -8.08
N GLY A 163 -7.50 -22.49 -7.36
CA GLY A 163 -6.47 -23.00 -6.46
C GLY A 163 -7.07 -23.52 -5.17
N ILE A 164 -6.79 -24.77 -4.82
CA ILE A 164 -7.27 -25.42 -3.60
C ILE A 164 -6.11 -26.06 -2.82
N THR A 165 -6.19 -26.03 -1.50
CA THR A 165 -5.19 -26.69 -0.64
C THR A 165 -5.24 -28.22 -0.77
N PRO A 166 -4.15 -28.95 -0.43
CA PRO A 166 -4.18 -30.41 -0.40
C PRO A 166 -5.28 -31.00 0.49
N ALA A 167 -5.59 -30.33 1.61
CA ALA A 167 -6.63 -30.74 2.55
C ALA A 167 -8.06 -30.28 2.16
N ALA A 168 -8.22 -29.55 1.04
CA ALA A 168 -9.52 -29.08 0.60
C ALA A 168 -10.37 -30.23 0.04
N SER A 169 -11.64 -30.29 0.43
CA SER A 169 -12.65 -31.16 -0.15
C SER A 169 -13.01 -30.67 -1.56
N GLN A 170 -12.51 -31.34 -2.59
CA GLN A 170 -12.80 -30.95 -3.97
C GLN A 170 -14.30 -31.05 -4.29
N ARG A 171 -15.01 -32.02 -3.69
CA ARG A 171 -16.46 -32.18 -3.83
C ARG A 171 -17.23 -30.95 -3.37
N ASP A 172 -16.83 -30.35 -2.23
CA ASP A 172 -17.51 -29.16 -1.69
C ASP A 172 -17.26 -27.94 -2.58
N VAL A 173 -16.05 -27.84 -3.14
CA VAL A 173 -15.70 -26.79 -4.10
C VAL A 173 -16.49 -26.97 -5.39
N GLU A 174 -16.61 -28.19 -5.93
CA GLU A 174 -17.41 -28.49 -7.11
C GLU A 174 -18.90 -28.16 -6.91
N GLN A 175 -19.46 -28.48 -5.75
CA GLN A 175 -20.82 -28.07 -5.41
C GLN A 175 -20.98 -26.55 -5.35
N ALA A 176 -19.98 -25.82 -4.82
CA ALA A 176 -20.01 -24.37 -4.80
C ALA A 176 -19.90 -23.76 -6.20
N VAL A 177 -19.09 -24.35 -7.08
CA VAL A 177 -18.99 -23.99 -8.51
C VAL A 177 -20.34 -24.19 -9.21
N ALA A 178 -20.99 -25.34 -8.99
CA ALA A 178 -22.31 -25.62 -9.56
C ALA A 178 -23.38 -24.64 -9.06
N ARG A 179 -23.39 -24.32 -7.75
CA ARG A 179 -24.29 -23.31 -7.16
C ARG A 179 -24.06 -21.90 -7.72
N ALA A 180 -22.85 -21.60 -8.20
CA ALA A 180 -22.52 -20.33 -8.85
C ALA A 180 -22.91 -20.31 -10.35
N GLY A 181 -23.52 -21.37 -10.87
CA GLY A 181 -23.94 -21.47 -12.27
C GLY A 181 -22.76 -21.56 -13.26
N VAL A 182 -21.59 -21.99 -12.80
CA VAL A 182 -20.41 -22.15 -13.65
C VAL A 182 -20.35 -23.59 -14.17
N PRO A 183 -20.23 -23.81 -15.50
CA PRO A 183 -20.13 -25.14 -16.07
C PRO A 183 -18.92 -25.90 -15.53
N ARG A 184 -19.10 -27.18 -15.18
CA ARG A 184 -18.01 -28.00 -14.61
C ARG A 184 -16.82 -28.12 -15.55
N ASP A 185 -17.09 -28.21 -16.84
CA ASP A 185 -16.11 -28.31 -17.90
C ASP A 185 -15.40 -26.99 -18.18
N ALA A 186 -15.90 -25.85 -17.68
CA ALA A 186 -15.26 -24.54 -17.73
C ALA A 186 -14.24 -24.30 -16.59
N VAL A 187 -14.09 -25.25 -15.65
CA VAL A 187 -13.26 -25.10 -14.45
C VAL A 187 -12.16 -26.15 -14.36
N VAL A 188 -10.98 -25.71 -13.94
CA VAL A 188 -9.83 -26.57 -13.61
C VAL A 188 -9.38 -26.32 -12.18
N PHE A 189 -9.00 -27.38 -11.47
CA PHE A 189 -8.51 -27.30 -10.09
C PHE A 189 -6.99 -27.44 -10.05
N SER A 190 -6.33 -26.58 -9.28
CA SER A 190 -4.90 -26.71 -8.98
C SER A 190 -4.68 -26.91 -7.50
N ARG A 191 -3.84 -27.90 -7.14
CA ARG A 191 -3.42 -28.09 -5.75
C ARG A 191 -2.30 -27.10 -5.42
N ILE A 192 -2.52 -26.20 -4.47
CA ILE A 192 -1.56 -25.18 -4.05
C ILE A 192 -1.55 -25.02 -2.53
N SER A 193 -0.40 -24.73 -1.95
CA SER A 193 -0.31 -24.35 -0.54
C SER A 193 -1.13 -23.07 -0.26
N ALA A 194 -1.70 -22.99 0.93
CA ALA A 194 -2.38 -21.76 1.36
C ALA A 194 -1.43 -20.56 1.27
N ILE A 195 -1.94 -19.41 0.84
CA ILE A 195 -1.21 -18.14 0.92
C ILE A 195 -1.01 -17.84 2.40
N LYS A 196 0.25 -17.82 2.84
CA LYS A 196 0.63 -17.49 4.22
C LYS A 196 1.22 -16.09 4.25
N ARG A 197 0.88 -15.31 5.27
CA ARG A 197 1.63 -14.08 5.57
C ARG A 197 3.05 -14.49 5.93
N VAL A 198 4.00 -14.04 5.12
CA VAL A 198 5.43 -14.14 5.40
C VAL A 198 5.91 -12.87 6.09
N GLN A 199 7.04 -12.98 6.81
CA GLN A 199 7.61 -11.90 7.62
C GLN A 199 7.80 -10.62 6.79
N THR A 200 7.34 -9.46 7.27
CA THR A 200 7.44 -8.18 6.57
C THR A 200 8.61 -7.31 7.09
N LEU A 201 9.00 -6.28 6.34
CA LEU A 201 9.94 -5.25 6.85
C LEU A 201 9.38 -4.48 8.07
N GLN A 202 8.07 -4.59 8.31
CA GLN A 202 7.36 -3.99 9.43
C GLN A 202 7.20 -4.95 10.62
N ASP A 203 7.67 -6.19 10.51
CA ASP A 203 7.62 -7.16 11.60
C ASP A 203 8.82 -6.97 12.52
N ARG A 204 8.80 -7.64 13.68
CA ARG A 204 9.96 -7.67 14.57
C ARG A 204 11.08 -8.50 13.95
N LEU A 205 12.18 -7.84 13.59
CA LEU A 205 13.37 -8.44 12.99
C LEU A 205 14.53 -8.39 13.99
N ARG A 206 15.10 -9.54 14.33
CA ARG A 206 16.28 -9.65 15.21
C ARG A 206 17.26 -10.69 14.65
N PRO A 207 18.58 -10.43 14.64
CA PRO A 207 19.23 -9.12 14.84
C PRO A 207 18.69 -8.06 13.87
N VAL A 208 18.69 -6.78 14.26
CA VAL A 208 18.00 -5.71 13.49
C VAL A 208 18.77 -5.42 12.19
N PRO A 209 18.23 -5.70 10.99
CA PRO A 209 18.94 -5.45 9.73
C PRO A 209 18.72 -4.01 9.23
N GLY A 210 19.59 -3.56 8.32
CA GLY A 210 19.31 -2.42 7.42
C GLY A 210 18.04 -2.65 6.60
N GLY A 211 17.45 -1.60 6.05
CA GLY A 211 16.24 -1.65 5.22
C GLY A 211 14.93 -1.98 5.97
N ALA A 212 14.98 -2.28 7.26
CA ALA A 212 13.79 -2.54 8.07
C ALA A 212 13.00 -1.25 8.36
N GLN A 213 11.70 -1.37 8.65
CA GLN A 213 10.92 -0.24 9.16
C GLN A 213 11.50 0.22 10.50
N LEU A 214 11.71 1.53 10.62
CA LEU A 214 12.01 2.21 11.87
C LEU A 214 10.83 3.11 12.24
N VAL A 215 10.61 3.29 13.54
CA VAL A 215 9.54 4.15 14.05
C VAL A 215 10.12 5.09 15.10
N PHE A 216 9.63 6.33 15.15
CA PHE A 216 9.97 7.32 16.18
C PHE A 216 8.73 8.14 16.57
N PRO A 217 8.68 8.76 17.76
CA PRO A 217 7.51 9.51 18.21
C PRO A 217 7.20 10.70 17.29
N ALA A 218 5.93 10.87 16.94
CA ALA A 218 5.45 12.03 16.20
C ALA A 218 4.92 13.07 17.19
N ARG A 219 5.81 13.77 17.89
CA ARG A 219 5.40 14.69 18.98
C ARG A 219 4.52 15.85 18.49
N SER A 220 4.66 16.26 17.23
CA SER A 220 3.81 17.28 16.60
C SER A 220 2.36 16.82 16.38
N GLU A 221 2.14 15.52 16.21
CA GLU A 221 0.82 14.94 15.88
C GLU A 221 0.02 14.52 17.13
N GLY A 222 0.57 14.77 18.31
CA GLY A 222 -0.07 14.50 19.59
C GLY A 222 0.38 13.22 20.31
N PRO A 223 -0.13 12.97 21.53
CA PRO A 223 0.41 11.94 22.41
C PRO A 223 0.24 10.51 21.87
N GLY A 224 1.34 9.87 21.47
CA GLY A 224 1.34 8.48 21.01
C GLY A 224 1.16 8.28 19.52
N ALA A 225 1.19 9.35 18.75
CA ALA A 225 1.46 9.26 17.34
C ALA A 225 2.92 8.85 17.11
N PHE A 226 3.16 8.17 16.00
CA PHE A 226 4.47 7.74 15.57
C PHE A 226 4.64 8.00 14.07
N PHE A 227 5.84 8.41 13.67
CA PHE A 227 6.24 8.49 12.28
C PHE A 227 6.97 7.22 11.84
N LEU A 228 6.84 6.89 10.57
CA LEU A 228 7.45 5.72 9.94
C LEU A 228 8.64 6.17 9.10
N CYS A 229 9.76 5.47 9.27
CA CYS A 229 10.98 5.67 8.49
C CYS A 229 11.60 4.33 8.11
N THR A 230 12.70 4.39 7.37
CA THR A 230 13.50 3.22 7.04
C THR A 230 14.81 3.29 7.82
N LEU A 231 15.18 2.19 8.47
CA LEU A 231 16.52 2.03 9.00
C LEU A 231 17.47 1.87 7.81
N GLY A 232 18.41 2.80 7.59
CA GLY A 232 19.28 2.78 6.41
C GLY A 232 20.21 1.57 6.43
N PHE A 233 21.28 1.65 7.21
CA PHE A 233 22.24 0.56 7.37
C PHE A 233 22.89 0.58 8.75
N ASN A 234 23.30 -0.59 9.22
CA ASN A 234 24.04 -0.75 10.47
C ASN A 234 25.50 -0.33 10.29
N ALA A 235 26.06 0.33 11.30
CA ALA A 235 27.40 0.89 11.30
C ALA A 235 28.14 0.55 12.61
N ARG A 236 29.47 0.52 12.53
CA ARG A 236 30.37 0.47 13.68
C ARG A 236 31.32 1.65 13.58
N LEU A 237 31.57 2.32 14.70
CA LEU A 237 32.52 3.42 14.76
C LEU A 237 33.84 2.92 15.39
N PRO A 238 35.01 3.27 14.83
CA PRO A 238 36.29 2.98 15.46
C PRO A 238 36.34 3.49 16.90
N GLY A 239 36.83 2.66 17.83
CA GLY A 239 36.94 3.00 19.25
C GLY A 239 35.61 3.03 20.03
N GLN A 240 34.48 2.67 19.41
CA GLN A 240 33.19 2.56 20.10
C GLN A 240 32.82 1.08 20.29
N SER A 241 32.39 0.73 21.50
CA SER A 241 31.94 -0.63 21.85
C SER A 241 30.48 -0.92 21.47
N ARG A 242 29.70 0.12 21.17
CA ARG A 242 28.30 0.01 20.75
C ARG A 242 28.20 -0.04 19.23
N GLU A 243 27.15 -0.69 18.75
CA GLU A 243 26.76 -0.65 17.34
C GLU A 243 25.80 0.52 17.09
N PHE A 244 25.79 0.98 15.85
CA PHE A 244 25.01 2.13 15.41
C PHE A 244 24.21 1.78 14.15
N PHE A 245 23.31 2.66 13.75
CA PHE A 245 22.79 2.68 12.40
C PHE A 245 22.67 4.11 11.88
N VAL A 246 22.69 4.25 10.56
CA VAL A 246 22.41 5.50 9.88
C VAL A 246 20.95 5.49 9.41
N THR A 247 20.26 6.60 9.62
CA THR A 247 18.93 6.89 9.06
C THR A 247 18.89 8.35 8.60
N ALA A 248 17.83 8.76 7.93
CA ALA A 248 17.66 10.16 7.54
C ALA A 248 17.52 11.07 8.77
N SER A 249 18.04 12.28 8.70
CA SER A 249 17.95 13.22 9.83
C SER A 249 16.51 13.67 10.06
N HIS A 250 15.70 13.80 9.01
CA HIS A 250 14.26 14.12 9.17
C HIS A 250 13.47 13.01 9.88
N CYS A 251 14.08 11.84 10.12
CA CYS A 251 13.51 10.78 10.95
C CYS A 251 13.78 11.00 12.44
N SER A 252 13.87 12.25 12.91
CA SER A 252 14.12 12.61 14.31
C SER A 252 13.03 13.54 14.84
N ASP A 253 13.00 13.75 16.16
CA ASP A 253 12.10 14.74 16.78
C ASP A 253 12.42 16.17 16.28
N ILE A 254 13.70 16.48 16.04
CA ILE A 254 14.14 17.75 15.47
C ILE A 254 15.27 17.50 14.47
N GLN A 255 14.99 17.78 13.20
CA GLN A 255 15.98 17.62 12.15
C GLN A 255 17.20 18.53 12.35
N GLY A 256 18.39 17.96 12.27
CA GLY A 256 19.65 18.70 12.36
C GLY A 256 19.99 19.11 13.79
N GLY A 257 19.87 18.18 14.74
CA GLY A 257 20.37 18.35 16.10
C GLY A 257 20.25 17.06 16.92
N ASP A 258 20.88 17.04 18.10
CA ASP A 258 20.88 15.87 18.97
C ASP A 258 19.84 16.02 20.09
N GLN A 259 18.70 15.31 20.00
CA GLN A 259 17.64 15.38 21.02
C GLN A 259 17.29 14.02 21.65
N ASN A 260 18.16 13.03 21.49
CA ASN A 260 17.95 11.68 22.02
C ASN A 260 16.63 11.07 21.53
N THR A 261 16.26 11.30 20.26
CA THR A 261 15.06 10.70 19.66
C THR A 261 15.08 9.17 19.86
N PRO A 262 14.04 8.57 20.47
CA PRO A 262 13.98 7.13 20.65
C PRO A 262 13.50 6.43 19.37
N TYR A 263 14.14 5.31 19.06
CA TYR A 263 13.85 4.53 17.86
C TYR A 263 13.33 3.13 18.18
N PHE A 264 12.36 2.67 17.40
CA PHE A 264 11.67 1.40 17.60
C PHE A 264 11.65 0.54 16.33
N GLN A 265 11.77 -0.78 16.50
CA GLN A 265 11.66 -1.77 15.44
C GLN A 265 10.90 -3.00 15.98
N PRO A 266 9.64 -3.22 15.54
CA PRO A 266 8.79 -2.36 14.72
C PRO A 266 8.02 -1.33 15.58
N THR A 267 6.83 -0.91 15.16
CA THR A 267 5.96 -0.02 15.95
C THR A 267 5.76 -0.54 17.38
N PRO A 268 5.82 0.32 18.41
CA PRO A 268 5.54 -0.09 19.79
C PRO A 268 4.10 -0.55 19.98
N PHE A 269 3.88 -1.46 20.92
CA PHE A 269 2.55 -1.80 21.37
C PHE A 269 1.90 -0.60 22.09
N VAL A 270 0.62 -0.34 21.80
CA VAL A 270 -0.13 0.79 22.40
C VAL A 270 -0.10 0.75 23.94
N ARG A 271 -0.06 -0.45 24.53
CA ARG A 271 -0.04 -0.69 25.99
C ARG A 271 1.36 -0.66 26.61
N ASP A 272 2.41 -0.70 25.81
CA ASP A 272 3.80 -0.58 26.26
C ASP A 272 4.58 0.24 25.23
N ARG A 273 4.68 1.55 25.48
CA ARG A 273 5.35 2.50 24.58
C ARG A 273 6.87 2.36 24.56
N ASN A 274 7.44 1.54 25.44
CA ASN A 274 8.86 1.18 25.43
C ASN A 274 9.11 -0.17 24.75
N SER A 275 8.07 -0.94 24.46
CA SER A 275 8.21 -2.17 23.68
C SER A 275 8.85 -1.88 22.33
N ASN A 276 9.64 -2.83 21.85
CA ASN A 276 10.32 -2.76 20.55
C ASN A 276 11.33 -1.61 20.40
N ARG A 277 11.67 -0.89 21.46
CA ARG A 277 12.71 0.15 21.41
C ARG A 277 14.07 -0.49 21.11
N VAL A 278 14.80 0.05 20.15
CA VAL A 278 16.07 -0.52 19.65
C VAL A 278 17.26 0.40 19.82
N ALA A 279 17.05 1.71 19.72
CA ALA A 279 18.14 2.68 19.73
C ALA A 279 17.68 4.04 20.24
N VAL A 280 18.66 4.92 20.34
CA VAL A 280 18.47 6.34 20.58
C VAL A 280 19.38 7.11 19.62
N GLU A 281 18.91 8.24 19.14
CA GLU A 281 19.74 9.21 18.44
C GLU A 281 21.04 9.49 19.19
N PHE A 282 22.13 9.61 18.42
CA PHE A 282 23.46 9.80 18.96
C PHE A 282 24.18 11.00 18.35
N LYS A 283 24.11 11.15 17.03
CA LYS A 283 24.74 12.28 16.35
C LYS A 283 24.00 12.68 15.09
N ASP A 284 23.53 13.92 15.04
CA ASP A 284 22.89 14.55 13.89
C ASP A 284 23.50 15.94 13.64
N PRO A 285 24.28 16.12 12.55
CA PRO A 285 24.89 17.39 12.24
C PRO A 285 23.87 18.52 12.06
N ALA A 286 24.13 19.66 12.70
CA ALA A 286 23.28 20.83 12.59
C ALA A 286 23.28 21.45 11.18
N TYR A 287 22.17 22.10 10.84
CA TYR A 287 22.08 22.95 9.66
C TYR A 287 23.00 24.16 9.75
N GLY A 288 23.70 24.48 8.66
CA GLY A 288 24.64 25.60 8.60
C GLY A 288 24.91 26.03 7.16
N ASN A 289 26.12 26.53 6.90
CA ASN A 289 26.61 26.75 5.54
C ASN A 289 27.96 26.01 5.35
N PRO A 290 27.96 24.66 5.44
CA PRO A 290 29.20 23.90 5.34
C PRO A 290 29.83 24.11 3.96
N GLY A 291 31.05 24.68 3.94
CA GLY A 291 31.82 24.91 2.71
C GLY A 291 31.31 26.03 1.81
N GLY A 292 30.40 26.90 2.28
CA GLY A 292 29.86 28.00 1.46
C GLY A 292 28.91 27.57 0.33
N LEU A 293 28.44 26.31 0.36
CA LEU A 293 27.64 25.70 -0.70
C LEU A 293 26.14 26.01 -0.60
N CYS A 294 25.71 26.76 0.41
CA CYS A 294 24.31 27.12 0.60
C CYS A 294 24.00 28.49 -0.03
N TYR A 295 22.86 28.58 -0.70
CA TYR A 295 22.33 29.85 -1.21
C TYR A 295 22.11 30.85 -0.07
N GLU A 296 22.28 32.15 -0.38
CA GLU A 296 22.03 33.21 0.58
C GLU A 296 20.60 33.14 1.14
N GLY A 297 20.47 33.28 2.47
CA GLY A 297 19.20 33.14 3.18
C GLY A 297 18.78 31.70 3.53
N PHE A 298 19.50 30.68 3.06
CA PHE A 298 19.23 29.27 3.39
C PHE A 298 20.23 28.72 4.42
N ARG A 299 19.80 27.68 5.14
CA ARG A 299 20.68 26.85 5.97
C ARG A 299 20.66 25.43 5.40
N CYS A 300 21.82 24.94 5.02
CA CYS A 300 22.00 23.67 4.34
C CYS A 300 22.86 22.70 5.16
N ARG A 301 22.90 21.46 4.71
CA ARG A 301 23.77 20.40 5.22
C ARG A 301 24.14 19.48 4.06
N LEU A 302 25.31 18.86 4.13
CA LEU A 302 25.84 18.04 3.03
C LEU A 302 25.10 16.70 2.85
N SER A 303 24.39 16.22 3.86
CA SER A 303 23.61 14.98 3.79
C SER A 303 22.48 15.00 4.81
N ASP A 304 21.30 14.51 4.46
CA ASP A 304 20.20 14.26 5.40
C ASP A 304 20.40 12.91 6.08
N ALA A 305 21.26 12.88 7.09
CA ALA A 305 21.72 11.66 7.75
C ALA A 305 22.03 11.91 9.23
N LEU A 306 21.49 11.06 10.09
CA LEU A 306 21.85 10.99 11.50
C LEU A 306 22.35 9.60 11.86
N LEU A 307 23.12 9.53 12.95
CA LEU A 307 23.59 8.30 13.54
C LEU A 307 22.81 8.02 14.82
N ALA A 308 22.24 6.82 14.92
CA ALA A 308 21.59 6.32 16.12
C ALA A 308 22.42 5.19 16.74
N ARG A 309 22.42 5.10 18.06
CA ARG A 309 23.16 4.11 18.84
C ARG A 309 22.21 3.05 19.38
N TYR A 310 22.49 1.78 19.08
CA TYR A 310 21.72 0.66 19.63
C TYR A 310 21.86 0.56 21.15
N PHE A 311 20.80 0.12 21.81
CA PHE A 311 20.89 -0.30 23.20
C PHE A 311 21.72 -1.58 23.32
N GLY A 312 22.42 -1.74 24.45
CA GLY A 312 23.29 -2.89 24.68
C GLY A 312 22.60 -4.26 24.67
N SER A 313 21.29 -4.27 24.88
CA SER A 313 20.44 -5.47 24.84
C SER A 313 19.92 -5.80 23.43
N VAL A 314 20.34 -5.04 22.41
CA VAL A 314 19.81 -5.16 21.05
C VAL A 314 20.97 -5.43 20.09
N GLU A 315 20.90 -6.60 19.45
CA GLU A 315 21.86 -7.00 18.42
C GLU A 315 21.52 -6.36 17.07
N SER A 316 22.52 -5.78 16.40
CA SER A 316 22.38 -5.36 15.01
C SER A 316 22.74 -6.51 14.05
N GLY A 317 22.05 -6.57 12.92
CA GLY A 317 22.45 -7.37 11.78
C GLY A 317 23.52 -6.64 10.98
N PHE A 318 24.72 -6.44 11.55
CA PHE A 318 25.79 -5.72 10.88
C PHE A 318 26.13 -6.35 9.52
N GLY A 319 26.30 -5.51 8.49
CA GLY A 319 26.56 -5.95 7.11
C GLY A 319 25.35 -6.53 6.37
N LYS A 320 24.13 -6.41 6.91
CA LYS A 320 22.88 -6.93 6.33
C LYS A 320 21.91 -5.78 6.01
N ILE A 321 21.31 -5.78 4.81
CA ILE A 321 20.22 -4.89 4.38
C ILE A 321 19.04 -5.72 3.85
N ALA A 322 17.97 -5.79 4.66
CA ALA A 322 16.80 -6.60 4.39
C ALA A 322 16.25 -6.32 2.98
N ARG A 323 16.25 -7.37 2.16
CA ARG A 323 15.76 -7.34 0.79
C ARG A 323 14.49 -8.17 0.65
N THR A 324 13.53 -7.63 -0.09
CA THR A 324 12.33 -8.36 -0.47
C THR A 324 12.61 -9.26 -1.68
N THR A 325 12.12 -10.50 -1.68
CA THR A 325 12.32 -11.44 -2.79
C THR A 325 11.46 -11.18 -4.02
N PHE A 326 10.54 -10.20 -3.99
CA PHE A 326 9.65 -9.90 -5.12
C PHE A 326 9.47 -8.39 -5.30
N GLY A 327 9.89 -7.86 -6.45
CA GLY A 327 9.92 -6.43 -6.76
C GLY A 327 8.91 -5.96 -7.83
N LEU A 328 8.06 -6.85 -8.35
CA LEU A 328 7.11 -6.51 -9.42
C LEU A 328 5.71 -7.06 -9.11
N GLN A 329 4.75 -6.14 -9.11
CA GLN A 329 3.30 -6.36 -8.94
C GLN A 329 2.82 -6.59 -7.50
N ARG A 330 1.60 -6.12 -7.25
CA ARG A 330 0.95 -5.84 -5.96
C ARG A 330 0.59 -7.09 -5.14
N ILE A 331 1.39 -8.14 -5.24
CA ILE A 331 1.21 -9.39 -4.52
C ILE A 331 2.44 -9.51 -3.61
N GLY A 332 2.27 -9.08 -2.37
CA GLY A 332 3.34 -9.10 -1.38
C GLY A 332 3.71 -10.53 -1.02
N SER A 333 4.72 -11.11 -1.66
CA SER A 333 5.50 -12.20 -1.07
C SER A 333 6.85 -11.64 -0.62
N LEU A 334 6.92 -11.30 0.67
CA LEU A 334 8.11 -10.79 1.34
C LEU A 334 8.84 -11.96 2.00
N ILE A 335 9.54 -12.77 1.21
CA ILE A 335 10.60 -13.57 1.83
C ILE A 335 11.77 -12.59 1.99
N ILE A 336 12.27 -12.45 3.21
CA ILE A 336 13.55 -11.78 3.44
C ILE A 336 14.62 -12.83 3.17
N ASP A 337 15.49 -12.59 2.18
CA ASP A 337 16.59 -13.50 1.90
C ASP A 337 17.55 -13.51 3.09
N ARG A 338 17.47 -14.54 3.93
CA ARG A 338 18.32 -14.69 5.12
C ARG A 338 19.77 -15.05 4.77
N ASN A 339 20.01 -15.51 3.54
CA ASN A 339 21.30 -15.99 3.06
C ASN A 339 22.03 -14.93 2.20
N ARG A 340 21.31 -13.95 1.66
CA ARG A 340 21.84 -12.77 0.97
C ARG A 340 21.19 -11.51 1.54
N PRO A 341 21.45 -11.24 2.83
CA PRO A 341 20.66 -10.33 3.62
C PRO A 341 21.04 -8.88 3.44
#